data_AF-A0A9D1U5I0-F1
#
_entry.id   AF-A0A9D1U5I0-F1
#
_cell.length_a   1.000
_cell.length_b   1.000
_cell.length_c   1.000
_cell.angle_alpha   90.00
_cell.angle_beta   90.00
_cell.angle_gamma   90.00
#
_symmetry.space_group_name_H-M   'P 1'
#
loop_
_entity.id
_entity.type
_entity.pdbx_description
1 polymer ?
#
loop_
_entity_poly.entity_id
_entity_poly.type
_entity_poly.pdbx_seq_one_letter_code
_entity_poly.pdbx_strand_id
1 'polypeptide(L)'
;MNIYYDYEGIIGKPQQAHLRNTLEEICELARAIRSQLGKRGYLLDKYLHDLLTAINSTLAYEAADSGFQLSGELLHLCNKLTRGEPVEKEHSLYESVKEYIDTHLLPFQEHVTKVNLYCIGLADTFLGYAIPAFTDEGTEAIRREVDIVSLHERYRKTSNILGSEDQMEKLNLLIRQRFQVTTAMAGFLQGVTNSLLYALTERDTETNKTVLQLWLDGPEKLRIDGGKSHEA
;
A
#
# COMPACT_ATOMS: atom_id res chain seq x y z
N MET A 1 -17.16 -9.36 -20.01
CA MET A 1 -16.84 -8.03 -20.56
C MET A 1 -15.41 -7.72 -20.19
N ASN A 2 -14.53 -7.37 -21.14
CA ASN A 2 -13.15 -7.00 -20.83
C ASN A 2 -13.15 -5.64 -20.14
N ILE A 3 -12.72 -5.56 -18.88
CA ILE A 3 -12.68 -4.31 -18.11
C ILE A 3 -11.58 -3.35 -18.60
N TYR A 4 -10.62 -3.84 -19.40
CA TYR A 4 -9.53 -3.07 -20.00
C TYR A 4 -9.79 -2.74 -21.48
N TYR A 5 -11.07 -2.64 -21.88
CA TYR A 5 -11.45 -2.42 -23.28
C TYR A 5 -11.07 -1.04 -23.81
N ASP A 6 -11.15 -0.01 -22.97
CA ASP A 6 -10.86 1.37 -23.32
C ASP A 6 -9.87 2.01 -22.32
N TYR A 7 -9.47 3.25 -22.61
CA TYR A 7 -8.58 4.00 -21.72
C TYR A 7 -9.21 4.25 -20.35
N GLU A 8 -10.54 4.34 -20.23
CA GLU A 8 -11.19 4.47 -18.92
C GLU A 8 -11.03 3.21 -18.07
N GLY A 9 -11.03 2.04 -18.70
CA GLY A 9 -10.74 0.76 -18.07
C GLY A 9 -9.30 0.62 -17.58
N ILE A 10 -8.36 1.30 -18.23
CA ILE A 10 -6.93 1.27 -17.88
C ILE A 10 -6.57 2.36 -16.85
N ILE A 11 -6.95 3.60 -17.12
CA ILE A 11 -6.64 4.78 -16.30
C ILE A 11 -7.55 4.84 -15.06
N GLY A 12 -8.77 4.31 -15.17
CA GLY A 12 -9.82 4.43 -14.19
C GLY A 12 -10.81 5.55 -14.53
N LYS A 13 -12.05 5.38 -14.06
CA LYS A 13 -13.10 6.39 -14.21
C LYS A 13 -12.90 7.50 -13.18
N PRO A 14 -12.93 8.78 -13.57
CA PRO A 14 -12.87 9.88 -12.62
C PRO A 14 -14.17 9.89 -11.81
N GLN A 15 -14.15 9.36 -10.59
CA GLN A 15 -15.29 9.36 -9.67
C GLN A 15 -15.47 10.75 -9.07
N GLN A 16 -15.79 11.73 -9.91
CA GLN A 16 -15.97 13.13 -9.50
C GLN A 16 -17.29 13.37 -8.77
N ALA A 17 -18.27 12.48 -8.93
CA ALA A 17 -19.59 12.64 -8.36
C ALA A 17 -19.54 12.77 -6.83
N HIS A 18 -18.71 11.96 -6.16
CA HIS A 18 -18.49 12.04 -4.71
C HIS A 18 -17.50 13.14 -4.30
N LEU A 19 -16.79 13.76 -5.24
CA LEU A 19 -15.93 14.92 -4.94
C LEU A 19 -16.69 16.24 -5.11
N ARG A 20 -17.76 16.27 -5.93
CA ARG A 20 -18.62 17.45 -6.04
C ARG A 20 -19.49 17.56 -4.78
N ASN A 21 -19.56 18.75 -4.20
CA ASN A 21 -20.36 19.13 -3.03
C ASN A 21 -19.98 18.49 -1.68
N THR A 22 -19.16 17.44 -1.62
CA THR A 22 -18.79 16.81 -0.33
C THR A 22 -18.09 17.74 0.64
N LEU A 23 -17.30 18.72 0.18
CA LEU A 23 -16.69 19.70 1.10
C LEU A 23 -17.74 20.60 1.77
N GLU A 24 -18.75 21.03 1.00
CA GLU A 24 -19.85 21.84 1.53
C GLU A 24 -20.66 21.02 2.51
N GLU A 25 -21.03 19.79 2.16
CA GLU A 25 -21.74 18.86 3.05
C GLU A 25 -20.98 18.58 4.36
N ILE A 26 -19.65 18.39 4.30
CA ILE A 26 -18.80 18.26 5.50
C ILE A 26 -18.92 19.52 6.37
N CYS A 27 -18.78 20.70 5.76
CA CYS A 27 -18.82 21.97 6.49
C CYS A 27 -20.19 22.22 7.11
N GLU A 28 -21.28 21.95 6.39
CA GLU A 28 -22.64 22.09 6.87
C GLU A 28 -22.93 21.14 8.03
N LEU A 29 -22.59 19.86 7.88
CA LEU A 29 -22.78 18.87 8.93
C LEU A 29 -21.94 19.19 10.17
N ALA A 30 -20.67 19.57 9.98
CA ALA A 30 -19.80 19.98 11.08
C ALA A 30 -20.35 21.22 11.81
N ARG A 31 -20.88 22.23 11.09
CA ARG A 31 -21.54 23.41 11.70
C ARG A 31 -22.79 23.00 12.47
N ALA A 32 -23.60 22.10 11.93
CA ALA A 32 -24.81 21.62 12.58
C ALA A 32 -24.48 20.87 13.89
N ILE A 33 -23.50 19.95 13.86
CA ILE A 33 -23.03 19.23 15.06
C ILE A 33 -22.47 20.23 16.06
N ARG A 34 -21.59 21.13 15.63
CA ARG A 34 -20.99 22.16 16.51
C ARG A 34 -22.04 23.04 17.19
N SER A 35 -23.12 23.37 16.48
CA SER A 35 -24.24 24.14 17.03
C SER A 35 -24.99 23.35 18.11
N GLN A 36 -25.24 22.05 17.89
CA GLN A 36 -25.85 21.17 18.89
C GLN A 36 -24.96 20.98 20.13
N LEU A 37 -23.64 20.92 19.96
CA LEU A 37 -22.68 20.83 21.06
C LEU A 37 -22.59 22.12 21.90
N GLY A 38 -22.97 23.28 21.34
CA GLY A 38 -22.91 24.58 21.99
C GLY A 38 -21.51 24.89 22.53
N LYS A 39 -21.40 25.14 23.85
CA LYS A 39 -20.11 25.45 24.51
C LYS A 39 -19.08 24.30 24.43
N ARG A 40 -19.52 23.07 24.11
CA ARG A 40 -18.66 21.90 23.94
C ARG A 40 -18.23 21.66 22.50
N GLY A 41 -18.49 22.61 21.58
CA GLY A 41 -18.08 22.52 20.18
C GLY A 41 -16.59 22.25 19.96
N TYR A 42 -15.74 22.62 20.91
CA TYR A 42 -14.30 22.33 20.89
C TYR A 42 -13.98 20.82 20.80
N LEU A 43 -14.88 19.94 21.26
CA LEU A 43 -14.71 18.49 21.14
C LEU A 43 -14.67 18.05 19.68
N LEU A 44 -15.59 18.58 18.87
CA LEU A 44 -15.61 18.35 17.43
C LEU A 44 -14.43 19.04 16.75
N ASP A 45 -14.15 20.30 17.10
CA ASP A 45 -13.05 21.06 16.48
C ASP A 45 -11.71 20.32 16.64
N LYS A 46 -11.43 19.78 17.84
CA LYS A 46 -10.20 19.00 18.09
C LYS A 46 -10.25 17.61 17.45
N TYR A 47 -11.41 16.95 17.44
CA TYR A 47 -11.58 15.67 16.74
C TYR A 47 -11.26 15.79 15.24
N LEU A 48 -11.83 16.80 14.58
CA LEU A 48 -11.60 17.06 13.16
C LEU A 48 -10.15 17.39 12.87
N HIS A 49 -9.53 18.24 13.69
CA HIS A 49 -8.11 18.55 13.56
C HIS A 49 -7.25 17.29 13.64
N ASP A 50 -7.41 16.49 14.68
CA ASP A 50 -6.60 15.29 14.88
C ASP A 50 -6.85 14.23 13.79
N LEU A 51 -8.10 14.02 13.37
CA LEU A 51 -8.42 13.09 12.30
C LEU A 51 -7.79 13.52 10.97
N LEU A 52 -7.90 14.80 10.61
CA LEU A 52 -7.33 15.31 9.36
C LEU A 52 -5.80 15.29 9.41
N THR A 53 -5.19 15.58 10.57
CA THR A 53 -3.75 15.44 10.79
C THR A 53 -3.30 13.99 10.62
N ALA A 54 -4.01 13.02 11.21
CA ALA A 54 -3.71 11.59 11.05
C ALA A 54 -3.86 11.12 9.59
N ILE A 55 -4.89 11.57 8.87
CA ILE A 55 -5.05 11.24 7.44
C ILE A 55 -3.89 11.79 6.61
N ASN A 56 -3.37 12.96 6.99
CA ASN A 56 -2.30 13.65 6.27
C ASN A 56 -0.89 13.28 6.76
N SER A 57 -0.74 12.34 7.70
CA SER A 57 0.57 11.93 8.22
C SER A 57 1.41 11.16 7.21
N THR A 58 0.75 10.52 6.23
CA THR A 58 1.40 9.77 5.16
C THR A 58 0.69 10.03 3.86
N LEU A 59 1.32 10.81 2.98
CA LEU A 59 0.71 11.20 1.71
C LEU A 59 0.71 10.00 0.76
N ALA A 60 -0.38 9.83 -0.01
CA ALA A 60 -0.54 8.66 -0.86
C ALA A 60 0.54 8.52 -1.94
N TYR A 61 1.06 9.62 -2.48
CA TYR A 61 2.15 9.57 -3.47
C TYR A 61 3.49 9.20 -2.82
N GLU A 62 3.75 9.64 -1.59
CA GLU A 62 4.95 9.27 -0.82
C GLU A 62 4.90 7.81 -0.43
N ALA A 63 3.72 7.31 -0.04
CA ALA A 63 3.51 5.89 0.20
C ALA A 63 3.80 5.07 -1.06
N ALA A 64 3.31 5.50 -2.22
CA ALA A 64 3.56 4.83 -3.49
C ALA A 64 5.06 4.85 -3.88
N ASP A 65 5.74 5.99 -3.72
CA ASP A 65 7.19 6.04 -3.91
C ASP A 65 7.92 5.12 -2.93
N SER A 66 7.55 5.14 -1.65
CA SER A 66 8.14 4.27 -0.62
C SER A 66 8.02 2.79 -0.98
N GLY A 67 6.84 2.34 -1.43
CA GLY A 67 6.65 0.96 -1.87
C GLY A 67 7.49 0.60 -3.11
N PHE A 68 7.65 1.54 -4.03
CA PHE A 68 8.51 1.37 -5.19
C PHE A 68 9.99 1.28 -4.80
N GLN A 69 10.48 2.19 -3.94
CA GLN A 69 11.87 2.21 -3.46
C GLN A 69 12.21 0.96 -2.64
N LEU A 70 11.31 0.55 -1.74
CA LEU A 70 11.49 -0.65 -0.92
C LEU A 70 11.60 -1.92 -1.78
N SER A 71 10.86 -1.98 -2.89
CA SER A 71 10.99 -3.08 -3.87
C SER A 71 12.38 -3.08 -4.55
N GLY A 72 13.02 -1.92 -4.62
CA GLY A 72 14.42 -1.78 -5.04
C GLY A 72 15.41 -2.50 -4.11
N GLU A 73 15.07 -2.68 -2.83
CA GLU A 73 15.90 -3.46 -1.89
C GLU A 73 15.92 -4.94 -2.28
N LEU A 74 14.76 -5.52 -2.64
CA LEU A 74 14.68 -6.89 -3.15
C LEU A 74 15.50 -7.03 -4.45
N LEU A 75 15.33 -6.10 -5.38
CA LEU A 75 16.07 -6.08 -6.64
C LEU A 75 17.58 -6.05 -6.40
N HIS A 76 18.03 -5.18 -5.51
CA HIS A 76 19.44 -5.03 -5.14
C HIS A 76 20.00 -6.29 -4.48
N LEU A 77 19.23 -6.89 -3.57
CA LEU A 77 19.59 -8.13 -2.88
C LEU A 77 19.75 -9.29 -3.87
N CYS A 78 18.76 -9.49 -4.75
CA CYS A 78 18.81 -10.48 -5.83
C CYS A 78 20.01 -10.25 -6.75
N ASN A 79 20.27 -8.98 -7.14
CA ASN A 79 21.39 -8.60 -8.01
C ASN A 79 22.74 -8.96 -7.38
N LYS A 80 23.00 -8.55 -6.14
CA LYS A 80 24.26 -8.86 -5.46
C LYS A 80 24.47 -10.36 -5.24
N LEU A 81 23.45 -11.07 -4.76
CA LEU A 81 23.53 -12.51 -4.52
C LEU A 81 23.77 -13.30 -5.79
N THR A 82 23.11 -12.94 -6.89
CA THR A 82 23.30 -13.59 -8.21
C THR A 82 24.73 -13.39 -8.75
N ARG A 83 25.40 -12.28 -8.38
CA ARG A 83 26.79 -12.00 -8.76
C ARG A 83 27.84 -12.57 -7.80
N GLY A 84 27.42 -13.13 -6.66
CA GLY A 84 28.33 -13.53 -5.59
C GLY A 84 29.01 -12.34 -4.90
N GLU A 85 28.44 -11.14 -5.01
CA GLU A 85 28.93 -9.95 -4.33
C GLU A 85 28.61 -10.01 -2.82
N PRO A 86 29.43 -9.38 -1.96
CA PRO A 86 29.15 -9.34 -0.54
C PRO A 86 27.85 -8.55 -0.25
N VAL A 87 27.00 -9.15 0.58
CA VAL A 87 25.76 -8.56 1.09
C VAL A 87 25.80 -8.58 2.61
N GLU A 88 25.28 -7.54 3.23
CA GLU A 88 25.04 -7.50 4.67
C GLU A 88 24.03 -8.58 5.06
N LYS A 89 24.47 -9.53 5.89
CA LYS A 89 23.64 -10.65 6.33
C LYS A 89 22.52 -10.25 7.29
N GLU A 90 22.53 -9.01 7.78
CA GLU A 90 21.55 -8.50 8.75
C GLU A 90 20.22 -8.11 8.10
N HIS A 91 20.14 -8.06 6.76
CA HIS A 91 18.90 -7.75 6.07
C HIS A 91 17.85 -8.86 6.29
N SER A 92 16.62 -8.49 6.70
CA SER A 92 15.56 -9.43 7.08
C SER A 92 15.19 -10.47 6.00
N LEU A 93 15.39 -10.11 4.72
CA LEU A 93 15.14 -11.00 3.57
C LEU A 93 16.36 -11.81 3.12
N TYR A 94 17.55 -11.60 3.69
CA TYR A 94 18.80 -12.18 3.18
C TYR A 94 18.73 -13.70 3.03
N GLU A 95 18.37 -14.41 4.11
CA GLU A 95 18.35 -15.88 4.11
C GLU A 95 17.31 -16.43 3.14
N SER A 96 16.09 -15.87 3.13
CA SER A 96 15.02 -16.33 2.23
C SER A 96 15.36 -16.10 0.75
N VAL A 97 15.94 -14.95 0.40
CA VAL A 97 16.36 -14.67 -0.98
C VAL A 97 17.53 -15.57 -1.38
N LYS A 98 18.51 -15.75 -0.49
CA LYS A 98 19.65 -16.62 -0.74
C LYS A 98 19.21 -18.07 -0.97
N GLU A 99 18.39 -18.62 -0.08
CA GLU A 99 17.84 -19.97 -0.20
C GLU A 99 17.09 -20.13 -1.52
N TYR A 100 16.25 -19.16 -1.89
CA TYR A 100 15.50 -19.19 -3.15
C TYR A 100 16.44 -19.24 -4.36
N ILE A 101 17.43 -18.36 -4.43
CA ILE A 101 18.41 -18.33 -5.53
C ILE A 101 19.20 -19.65 -5.61
N ASP A 102 19.67 -20.17 -4.48
CA ASP A 102 20.49 -21.39 -4.42
C ASP A 102 19.69 -22.64 -4.85
N THR A 103 18.38 -22.65 -4.60
CA THR A 103 17.48 -23.78 -4.93
C THR A 103 16.81 -23.67 -6.30
N HIS A 104 16.82 -22.48 -6.93
CA HIS A 104 16.11 -22.20 -8.18
C HIS A 104 17.04 -21.72 -9.30
N LEU A 105 18.13 -22.44 -9.57
CA LEU A 105 19.11 -22.06 -10.59
C LEU A 105 18.47 -21.86 -11.98
N LEU A 106 18.66 -20.66 -12.53
CA LEU A 106 18.08 -20.23 -13.81
C LEU A 106 19.05 -20.42 -14.99
N PRO A 107 18.60 -20.99 -16.13
CA PRO A 107 19.45 -21.31 -17.27
C PRO A 107 19.71 -20.14 -18.24
N PHE A 108 19.20 -18.93 -17.94
CA PHE A 108 19.32 -17.77 -18.82
C PHE A 108 20.76 -17.23 -18.87
N GLN A 109 21.18 -16.65 -20.00
CA GLN A 109 22.49 -15.98 -20.04
C GLN A 109 22.43 -14.60 -19.38
N GLU A 110 21.39 -13.83 -19.69
CA GLU A 110 21.25 -12.45 -19.25
C GLU A 110 21.02 -12.35 -17.74
N HIS A 111 21.89 -11.59 -17.08
CA HIS A 111 21.85 -11.41 -15.63
C HIS A 111 20.56 -10.70 -15.17
N VAL A 112 20.17 -9.64 -15.88
CA VAL A 112 18.95 -8.86 -15.57
C VAL A 112 17.72 -9.75 -15.63
N THR A 113 17.65 -10.65 -16.62
CA THR A 113 16.58 -11.64 -16.76
C THR A 113 16.47 -12.54 -15.53
N LYS A 114 17.60 -13.06 -15.02
CA LYS A 114 17.61 -13.88 -13.79
C LYS A 114 17.08 -13.11 -12.59
N VAL A 115 17.60 -11.90 -12.38
CA VAL A 115 17.21 -11.06 -11.25
C VAL A 115 15.71 -10.76 -11.28
N ASN A 116 15.15 -10.41 -12.43
CA ASN A 116 13.72 -10.14 -12.56
C ASN A 116 12.87 -11.38 -12.28
N LEU A 117 13.28 -12.55 -12.76
CA LEU A 117 12.60 -13.82 -12.47
C LEU A 117 12.66 -14.18 -10.98
N TYR A 118 13.79 -13.95 -10.31
CA TYR A 118 13.88 -14.13 -8.86
C TYR A 118 12.98 -13.16 -8.11
N CYS A 119 12.95 -11.88 -8.49
CA CYS A 119 12.06 -10.90 -7.86
C CYS A 119 10.58 -11.27 -8.00
N ILE A 120 10.17 -11.82 -9.15
CA ILE A 120 8.80 -12.32 -9.36
C ILE A 120 8.51 -13.50 -8.41
N GLY A 121 9.42 -14.47 -8.33
CA GLY A 121 9.23 -15.62 -7.45
C GLY A 121 9.23 -15.29 -5.96
N LEU A 122 9.93 -14.22 -5.58
CA LEU A 122 10.03 -13.74 -4.20
C LEU A 122 8.96 -12.69 -3.82
N ALA A 123 8.06 -12.33 -4.73
CA ALA A 123 7.11 -11.23 -4.53
C ALA A 123 6.25 -11.41 -3.26
N ASP A 124 5.72 -12.60 -3.02
CA ASP A 124 4.89 -12.87 -1.84
C ASP A 124 5.71 -12.86 -0.53
N THR A 125 6.93 -13.39 -0.57
CA THR A 125 7.86 -13.34 0.57
C THR A 125 8.21 -11.88 0.91
N PHE A 126 8.46 -11.07 -0.12
CA PHE A 126 8.71 -9.65 0.04
C PHE A 126 7.50 -8.91 0.62
N LEU A 127 6.28 -9.17 0.13
CA LEU A 127 5.05 -8.57 0.69
C LEU A 127 4.86 -8.91 2.17
N GLY A 128 5.18 -10.13 2.58
CA GLY A 128 5.15 -10.56 3.98
C GLY A 128 6.07 -9.76 4.90
N TYR A 129 7.17 -9.21 4.36
CA TYR A 129 8.07 -8.30 5.08
C TYR A 129 7.64 -6.83 4.95
N ALA A 130 7.30 -6.40 3.73
CA ALA A 130 7.10 -5.02 3.37
C ALA A 130 5.84 -4.40 4.00
N ILE A 131 4.73 -5.16 4.07
CA ILE A 131 3.46 -4.67 4.63
C ILE A 131 3.57 -4.37 6.12
N PRO A 132 4.09 -5.28 6.98
CA PRO A 132 4.32 -4.97 8.39
C PRO A 132 5.25 -3.77 8.59
N ALA A 133 6.38 -3.71 7.87
CA ALA A 133 7.33 -2.61 7.99
C ALA A 133 6.69 -1.25 7.71
N PHE A 134 5.93 -1.14 6.60
CA PHE A 134 5.20 0.09 6.27
C PHE A 134 4.08 0.41 7.26
N THR A 135 3.40 -0.61 7.78
CA THR A 135 2.35 -0.43 8.79
C THR A 135 2.91 0.13 10.10
N ASP A 136 4.05 -0.38 10.55
CA ASP A 136 4.71 0.07 11.77
C ASP A 136 5.20 1.51 11.62
N GLU A 137 5.86 1.84 10.51
CA GLU A 137 6.31 3.21 10.22
C GLU A 137 5.14 4.20 10.16
N GLY A 138 4.08 3.86 9.43
CA GLY A 138 2.88 4.69 9.34
C GLY A 138 2.18 4.87 10.68
N THR A 139 2.14 3.82 11.51
CA THR A 139 1.58 3.89 12.86
C THR A 139 2.39 4.82 13.75
N GLU A 140 3.72 4.76 13.70
CA GLU A 140 4.59 5.66 14.44
C GLU A 140 4.49 7.11 13.95
N ALA A 141 4.34 7.35 12.65
CA ALA A 141 4.09 8.67 12.09
C ALA A 141 2.79 9.29 12.64
N ILE A 142 1.70 8.52 12.68
CA ILE A 142 0.42 8.98 13.27
C ILE A 142 0.58 9.25 14.77
N ARG A 143 1.25 8.36 15.51
CA ARG A 143 1.42 8.48 16.97
C ARG A 143 2.19 9.74 17.39
N ARG A 144 3.12 10.22 16.56
CA ARG A 144 3.87 11.46 16.82
C ARG A 144 2.97 12.70 16.82
N GLU A 145 1.93 12.69 16.00
CA GLU A 145 1.06 13.86 15.79
C GLU A 145 -0.27 13.75 16.53
N VAL A 146 -0.77 12.53 16.75
CA VAL A 146 -2.14 12.27 17.21
C VAL A 146 -2.18 11.24 18.33
N ASP A 147 -2.75 11.64 19.46
CA ASP A 147 -3.19 10.70 20.49
C ASP A 147 -4.51 10.04 20.09
N ILE A 148 -4.41 8.81 19.59
CA ILE A 148 -5.54 8.01 19.13
C ILE A 148 -6.56 7.70 20.24
N VAL A 149 -6.10 7.57 21.50
CA VAL A 149 -6.99 7.32 22.65
C VAL A 149 -7.86 8.54 22.88
N SER A 150 -7.23 9.71 22.87
CA SER A 150 -7.94 10.98 22.98
C SER A 150 -8.88 11.25 21.80
N LEU A 151 -8.51 10.86 20.57
CA LEU A 151 -9.39 10.94 19.39
C LEU A 151 -10.66 10.11 19.58
N HIS A 152 -10.52 8.85 19.99
CA HIS A 152 -11.66 7.96 20.26
C HIS A 152 -12.54 8.47 21.41
N GLU A 153 -11.92 9.03 22.46
CA GLU A 153 -12.67 9.61 23.58
C GLU A 153 -13.49 10.83 23.12
N ARG A 154 -12.92 11.69 22.26
CA ARG A 154 -13.64 12.83 21.68
C ARG A 154 -14.82 12.40 20.82
N TYR A 155 -14.65 11.36 19.98
CA TYR A 155 -15.74 10.77 19.21
C TYR A 155 -16.88 10.33 20.14
N ARG A 156 -16.57 9.48 21.13
CA ARG A 156 -17.55 8.95 22.09
C ARG A 156 -18.26 10.06 22.85
N LYS A 157 -17.53 11.05 23.37
CA LYS A 157 -18.12 12.20 24.09
C LYS A 157 -19.05 13.01 23.20
N THR A 158 -18.68 13.21 21.94
CA THR A 158 -19.48 13.94 20.96
C THR A 158 -20.78 13.18 20.68
N SER A 159 -20.70 11.90 20.31
CA SER A 159 -21.87 11.05 20.05
C SER A 159 -22.81 10.95 21.26
N ASN A 160 -22.28 10.84 22.48
CA ASN A 160 -23.08 10.84 23.70
C ASN A 160 -23.87 12.14 23.91
N ILE A 161 -23.33 13.29 23.51
CA ILE A 161 -24.03 14.59 23.61
C ILE A 161 -25.11 14.69 22.52
N LEU A 162 -24.84 14.16 21.32
CA LEU A 162 -25.82 14.14 20.22
C LEU A 162 -26.94 13.12 20.43
N GLY A 163 -26.71 12.10 21.26
CA GLY A 163 -27.66 11.02 21.56
C GLY A 163 -27.61 9.85 20.57
N SER A 164 -26.80 9.93 19.51
CA SER A 164 -26.48 8.82 18.59
C SER A 164 -25.14 9.04 17.90
N GLU A 165 -24.63 8.00 17.22
CA GLU A 165 -23.40 8.08 16.42
C GLU A 165 -23.65 8.54 14.98
N ASP A 166 -24.89 8.53 14.49
CA ASP A 166 -25.25 8.67 13.07
C ASP A 166 -24.63 9.91 12.40
N GLN A 167 -24.65 11.06 13.09
CA GLN A 167 -24.10 12.29 12.54
C GLN A 167 -22.56 12.24 12.44
N MET A 168 -21.90 11.63 13.42
CA MET A 168 -20.44 11.47 13.44
C MET A 168 -19.99 10.42 12.41
N GLU A 169 -20.72 9.32 12.27
CA GLU A 169 -20.48 8.33 11.21
C GLU A 169 -20.64 8.95 9.82
N LYS A 170 -21.73 9.68 9.59
CA LYS A 170 -21.95 10.41 8.34
C LYS A 170 -20.82 11.39 8.06
N LEU A 171 -20.37 12.14 9.06
CA LEU A 171 -19.25 13.07 8.93
C LEU A 171 -17.95 12.35 8.55
N ASN A 172 -17.64 11.23 9.21
CA ASN A 172 -16.46 10.41 8.91
C ASN A 172 -16.51 9.83 7.49
N LEU A 173 -17.68 9.36 7.04
CA LEU A 173 -17.87 8.86 5.68
C LEU A 173 -17.62 9.95 4.64
N LEU A 174 -18.15 11.15 4.85
CA LEU A 174 -17.91 12.29 3.96
C LEU A 174 -16.43 12.67 3.93
N ILE A 175 -15.76 12.73 5.09
CA ILE A 175 -14.32 13.01 5.21
C ILE A 175 -13.52 11.96 4.43
N ARG A 176 -13.81 10.67 4.62
CA ARG A 176 -13.14 9.58 3.90
C ARG A 176 -13.34 9.70 2.39
N GLN A 177 -14.56 9.92 1.93
CA GLN A 177 -14.87 10.08 0.50
C GLN A 177 -14.16 11.29 -0.12
N ARG A 178 -14.01 12.37 0.65
CA ARG A 178 -13.40 13.62 0.17
C ARG A 178 -11.87 13.59 0.18
N PHE A 179 -11.27 13.08 1.25
CA PHE A 179 -9.84 13.23 1.54
C PHE A 179 -9.04 11.93 1.43
N GLN A 180 -9.70 10.77 1.33
CA GLN A 180 -9.05 9.46 1.22
C GLN A 180 -9.54 8.71 -0.03
N VAL A 181 -9.44 9.36 -1.20
CA VAL A 181 -9.73 8.75 -2.51
C VAL A 181 -8.92 7.45 -2.70
N THR A 182 -7.69 7.43 -2.19
CA THR A 182 -6.88 6.24 -1.96
C THR A 182 -6.31 6.29 -0.55
N THR A 183 -6.01 5.13 0.04
CA THR A 183 -5.33 5.05 1.34
C THR A 183 -3.81 5.02 1.15
N ALA A 184 -3.05 5.41 2.17
CA ALA A 184 -1.59 5.30 2.13
C ALA A 184 -1.14 3.85 1.83
N MET A 185 -1.75 2.85 2.48
CA MET A 185 -1.47 1.43 2.21
C MET A 185 -1.78 1.03 0.76
N ALA A 186 -2.89 1.48 0.18
CA ALA A 186 -3.20 1.20 -1.22
C ALA A 186 -2.18 1.86 -2.17
N GLY A 187 -1.76 3.10 -1.87
CA GLY A 187 -0.67 3.76 -2.58
C GLY A 187 0.64 2.97 -2.51
N PHE A 188 1.05 2.57 -1.31
CA PHE A 188 2.23 1.73 -1.06
C PHE A 188 2.21 0.42 -1.87
N LEU A 189 1.12 -0.33 -1.80
CA LEU A 189 0.96 -1.58 -2.55
C LEU A 189 0.97 -1.36 -4.07
N GLN A 190 0.43 -0.23 -4.54
CA GLN A 190 0.53 0.15 -5.94
C GLN A 190 1.98 0.41 -6.35
N GLY A 191 2.77 1.06 -5.49
CA GLY A 191 4.21 1.25 -5.67
C GLY A 191 4.96 -0.08 -5.80
N VAL A 192 4.71 -1.01 -4.88
CA VAL A 192 5.28 -2.36 -4.91
C VAL A 192 4.91 -3.09 -6.21
N THR A 193 3.63 -3.07 -6.56
CA THR A 193 3.13 -3.75 -7.76
C THR A 193 3.67 -3.12 -9.04
N ASN A 194 3.88 -1.80 -9.08
CA ASN A 194 4.51 -1.13 -10.22
C ASN A 194 5.94 -1.65 -10.44
N SER A 195 6.72 -1.87 -9.38
CA SER A 195 8.05 -2.48 -9.48
C SER A 195 7.99 -3.90 -10.05
N LEU A 196 7.04 -4.71 -9.60
CA LEU A 196 6.79 -6.04 -10.15
C LEU A 196 6.38 -6.00 -11.64
N LEU A 197 5.57 -5.02 -12.04
CA LEU A 197 5.20 -4.82 -13.44
C LEU A 197 6.41 -4.45 -14.32
N TYR A 198 7.36 -3.66 -13.81
CA TYR A 198 8.63 -3.42 -14.52
C TYR A 198 9.38 -4.72 -14.74
N ALA A 199 9.51 -5.56 -13.71
CA ALA A 199 10.18 -6.86 -13.84
C ALA A 199 9.49 -7.78 -14.86
N LEU A 200 8.15 -7.85 -14.86
CA LEU A 200 7.37 -8.69 -15.78
C LEU A 200 7.43 -8.23 -17.24
N THR A 201 7.54 -6.92 -17.46
CA THR A 201 7.51 -6.31 -18.81
C THR A 201 8.91 -6.16 -19.43
N GLU A 202 9.97 -6.38 -18.65
CA GLU A 202 11.34 -6.40 -19.16
C GLU A 202 11.52 -7.46 -20.26
N ARG A 203 12.33 -7.14 -21.25
CA ARG A 203 12.60 -8.00 -22.40
C ARG A 203 13.98 -8.63 -22.29
N ASP A 204 14.01 -9.95 -22.29
CA ASP A 204 15.25 -10.70 -22.38
C ASP A 204 15.87 -10.54 -23.77
N THR A 205 17.15 -10.16 -23.83
CA THR A 205 17.83 -9.85 -25.10
C THR A 205 18.15 -11.10 -25.90
N GLU A 206 18.43 -12.22 -25.22
CA GLU A 206 18.81 -13.50 -25.86
C GLU A 206 17.62 -14.12 -26.61
N THR A 207 16.47 -14.19 -25.95
CA THR A 207 15.27 -14.87 -26.48
C THR A 207 14.26 -13.93 -27.12
N ASN A 208 14.43 -12.61 -26.93
CA ASN A 208 13.47 -11.58 -27.33
C ASN A 208 12.07 -11.76 -26.73
N LYS A 209 11.95 -12.52 -25.63
CA LYS A 209 10.71 -12.72 -24.87
C LYS A 209 10.65 -11.76 -23.69
N THR A 210 9.44 -11.41 -23.25
CA THR A 210 9.29 -10.71 -21.96
C THR A 210 9.52 -11.67 -20.81
N VAL A 211 9.91 -11.14 -19.65
CA VAL A 211 10.05 -11.96 -18.43
C VAL A 211 8.72 -12.64 -18.07
N LEU A 212 7.56 -12.01 -18.31
CA LEU A 212 6.26 -12.66 -18.19
C LEU A 212 6.16 -13.91 -19.08
N GLN A 213 6.56 -13.82 -20.36
CA GLN A 213 6.54 -14.99 -21.25
C GLN A 213 7.48 -16.09 -20.74
N LEU A 214 8.67 -15.71 -20.27
CA LEU A 214 9.63 -16.66 -19.68
C LEU A 214 9.08 -17.32 -18.40
N TRP A 215 8.36 -16.57 -17.57
CA TRP A 215 7.72 -17.08 -16.36
C TRP A 215 6.56 -18.05 -16.66
N LEU A 216 5.81 -17.78 -17.73
CA LEU A 216 4.72 -18.66 -18.19
C LEU A 216 5.25 -19.94 -18.81
N ASP A 217 6.32 -19.85 -19.60
CA ASP A 217 6.99 -20.96 -20.28
C ASP A 217 7.92 -21.77 -19.35
N GLY A 218 8.30 -21.19 -18.21
CA GLY A 218 9.29 -21.73 -17.28
C GLY A 218 8.82 -22.99 -16.54
N PRO A 219 9.76 -23.82 -16.04
CA PRO A 219 9.44 -25.04 -15.29
C PRO A 219 8.64 -24.72 -14.01
N GLU A 220 7.69 -25.60 -13.65
CA GLU A 220 6.84 -25.46 -12.45
C GLU A 220 7.62 -25.16 -11.17
N LYS A 221 8.87 -25.62 -11.07
CA LYS A 221 9.77 -25.37 -9.93
C LYS A 221 10.02 -23.89 -9.66
N LEU A 222 9.87 -22.98 -10.63
CA LEU A 222 9.96 -21.53 -10.39
C LEU A 222 8.74 -20.95 -9.68
N ARG A 223 7.63 -21.70 -9.64
CA ARG A 223 6.42 -21.32 -8.94
C ARG A 223 6.53 -21.94 -7.56
N ILE A 224 6.85 -21.14 -6.54
CA ILE A 224 6.80 -21.60 -5.15
C ILE A 224 5.42 -22.25 -4.95
N ASP A 225 5.40 -23.49 -4.46
CA ASP A 225 4.18 -24.16 -4.02
C ASP A 225 3.45 -23.17 -3.12
N GLY A 226 2.33 -22.65 -3.63
CA GLY A 226 1.48 -21.70 -2.91
C GLY A 226 1.34 -22.25 -1.49
N GLY A 227 1.92 -21.50 -0.54
CA GLY A 227 2.07 -21.96 0.83
C GLY A 227 0.77 -22.58 1.26
N LYS A 228 0.84 -23.82 1.75
CA LYS A 228 -0.30 -24.54 2.33
C LYS A 228 -1.10 -23.52 3.11
N SER A 229 -2.29 -23.21 2.60
CA SER A 229 -3.30 -22.44 3.30
C SER A 229 -3.44 -23.10 4.67
N HIS A 230 -2.94 -22.44 5.70
CA HIS A 230 -3.28 -22.76 7.07
C HIS A 230 -4.76 -22.42 7.23
N GLU A 231 -5.61 -23.40 6.91
CA GLU A 231 -6.91 -23.52 7.55
C GLU A 231 -6.64 -23.92 9.02
N ALA A 232 -6.83 -22.95 9.91
CA ALA A 232 -7.26 -23.15 11.29
C ALA A 232 -7.94 -21.87 11.78
#